data_AF-A0A498PR01-F1
#
_entry.id   AF-A0A498PR01-F1
#
_cell.length_a   1.000
_cell.length_b   1.000
_cell.length_c   1.000
_cell.angle_alpha   90.00
_cell.angle_beta   90.00
_cell.angle_gamma   90.00
#
_symmetry.space_group_name_H-M   'P 1'
#
loop_
_entity.id
_entity.type
_entity.pdbx_description
1 polymer ?
#
loop_
_entity_poly.entity_id
_entity_poly.type
_entity_poly.pdbx_seq_one_letter_code
_entity_poly.pdbx_strand_id
1 'polypeptide(L)'
;MVHRAGSELQIARTDTWDGFPCFTAEICSPMLGVPFSGFGLHHDPNVALSRAITEAAQSRLTAISGAREDLSPALYHRFARVHAYGPLRPTRRQLPTAEPTSWHVPDTGSLSDLLASAATAVAARSGTEPLAVVCDLAGSCVPVVKVIAPGLTASHGSPMRTPLQELA
;
A
#
# COMPACT_ATOMS: atom_id res chain seq x y z
N MET A 1 9.17 3.67 -17.81
CA MET A 1 7.94 3.11 -18.42
C MET A 1 6.73 4.00 -18.12
N VAL A 2 6.53 4.45 -16.86
CA VAL A 2 5.44 5.36 -16.45
C VAL A 2 5.38 6.67 -17.27
N HIS A 3 6.49 7.40 -17.39
CA HIS A 3 6.55 8.64 -18.19
C HIS A 3 6.29 8.41 -19.68
N ARG A 4 6.76 7.28 -20.24
CA ARG A 4 6.47 6.90 -21.63
C ARG A 4 4.98 6.63 -21.87
N ALA A 5 4.24 6.26 -20.82
CA ALA A 5 2.78 6.10 -20.85
C ALA A 5 2.01 7.40 -20.55
N GLY A 6 2.68 8.56 -20.59
CA GLY A 6 2.06 9.87 -20.35
C GLY A 6 1.57 10.09 -18.92
N SER A 7 2.08 9.32 -17.96
CA SER A 7 1.75 9.45 -16.53
C SER A 7 2.94 9.98 -15.74
N GLU A 8 2.66 10.62 -14.62
CA GLU A 8 3.65 11.08 -13.65
C GLU A 8 3.74 10.06 -12.51
N LEU A 9 4.96 9.88 -11.97
CA LEU A 9 5.21 9.12 -10.75
C LEU A 9 5.74 10.08 -9.69
N GLN A 10 5.13 10.06 -8.52
CA GLN A 10 5.62 10.75 -7.33
C GLN A 10 5.94 9.73 -6.26
N ILE A 11 7.04 9.94 -5.56
CA ILE A 11 7.50 9.07 -4.48
C ILE A 11 7.78 9.96 -3.28
N ALA A 12 7.30 9.57 -2.11
CA ALA A 12 7.69 10.18 -0.85
C ALA A 12 8.21 9.11 0.10
N ARG A 13 9.30 9.44 0.80
CA ARG A 13 9.78 8.64 1.92
C ARG A 13 8.98 9.03 3.16
N THR A 14 8.37 8.06 3.81
CA THR A 14 7.49 8.21 4.97
C THR A 14 7.96 7.30 6.09
N ASP A 15 9.24 7.43 6.47
CA ASP A 15 9.86 6.61 7.51
C ASP A 15 9.15 6.85 8.83
N THR A 16 8.18 5.99 9.05
CA THR A 16 7.39 5.98 10.26
C THR A 16 8.02 5.00 11.23
N TRP A 17 8.71 3.96 10.76
CA TRP A 17 9.25 2.89 11.59
C TRP A 17 10.77 2.89 11.54
N ASP A 18 11.42 3.06 12.69
CA ASP A 18 12.88 3.04 12.76
C ASP A 18 13.42 1.69 12.29
N GLY A 19 14.37 1.72 11.34
CA GLY A 19 14.92 0.51 10.73
C GLY A 19 14.05 -0.10 9.61
N PHE A 20 12.88 0.46 9.33
CA PHE A 20 11.99 0.00 8.26
C PHE A 20 11.66 1.14 7.30
N PRO A 21 12.47 1.29 6.24
CA PRO A 21 12.15 2.19 5.14
C PRO A 21 10.71 2.04 4.68
N CYS A 22 10.02 3.17 4.58
CA CYS A 22 8.63 3.23 4.17
C CYS A 22 8.45 4.27 3.08
N PHE A 23 7.74 3.90 2.02
CA PHE A 23 7.51 4.75 0.86
C PHE A 23 6.03 4.80 0.52
N THR A 24 5.61 5.96 0.05
CA THR A 24 4.36 6.14 -0.69
C THR A 24 4.71 6.45 -2.15
N ALA A 25 3.94 5.88 -3.07
CA ALA A 25 4.05 6.17 -4.48
C ALA A 25 2.68 6.56 -5.04
N GLU A 26 2.64 7.56 -5.91
CA GLU A 26 1.43 8.00 -6.60
C GLU A 26 1.66 8.05 -8.11
N ILE A 27 0.78 7.36 -8.86
CA ILE A 27 0.73 7.43 -10.32
C ILE A 27 -0.44 8.34 -10.71
N CYS A 28 -0.12 9.45 -11.38
CA CYS A 28 -1.10 10.42 -11.84
C CYS A 28 -1.15 10.41 -13.37
N SER A 29 -2.34 10.21 -13.93
CA SER A 29 -2.58 10.47 -15.35
C SER A 29 -3.32 11.80 -15.50
N PRO A 30 -2.81 12.75 -16.31
CA PRO A 30 -3.51 14.00 -16.61
C PRO A 30 -4.91 13.80 -17.19
N MET A 31 -5.16 12.65 -17.85
CA MET A 31 -6.47 12.33 -18.42
C MET A 31 -7.50 11.91 -17.35
N LEU A 32 -7.04 11.24 -16.29
CA LEU A 32 -7.91 10.75 -15.22
C LEU A 32 -8.06 11.76 -14.09
N GLY A 33 -7.02 12.57 -13.83
CA GLY A 33 -6.98 13.53 -12.74
C GLY A 33 -7.07 12.91 -11.33
N VAL A 34 -7.13 11.57 -11.21
CA VAL A 34 -7.12 10.82 -9.93
C VAL A 34 -5.72 10.26 -9.72
N PRO A 35 -5.10 10.44 -8.55
CA PRO A 35 -3.89 9.71 -8.18
C PRO A 35 -4.24 8.25 -7.83
N PHE A 36 -3.41 7.32 -8.29
CA PHE A 36 -3.42 5.94 -7.81
C PHE A 36 -2.24 5.74 -6.88
N SER A 37 -2.53 5.45 -5.61
CA SER A 37 -1.53 5.38 -4.56
C SER A 37 -1.16 3.92 -4.24
N GLY A 38 0.07 3.74 -3.77
CA GLY A 38 0.56 2.50 -3.20
C GLY A 38 1.53 2.76 -2.07
N PHE A 39 1.61 1.81 -1.14
CA PHE A 39 2.42 1.89 0.07
C PHE A 39 3.41 0.73 0.11
N GLY A 40 4.60 0.96 0.66
CA GLY A 40 5.60 -0.09 0.75
C GLY A 40 6.47 0.09 1.98
N LEU A 41 6.55 -0.96 2.79
CA LEU A 41 7.40 -1.02 3.98
C LEU A 41 8.18 -2.33 3.96
N HIS A 42 9.49 -2.24 4.18
CA HIS A 42 10.37 -3.40 4.24
C HIS A 42 11.71 -3.03 4.89
N HIS A 43 12.43 -4.03 5.43
CA HIS A 43 13.80 -3.88 5.95
C HIS A 43 14.79 -3.42 4.87
N ASP A 44 14.64 -3.96 3.66
CA ASP A 44 15.37 -3.51 2.47
C ASP A 44 14.63 -2.33 1.81
N PRO A 45 15.24 -1.13 1.71
CA PRO A 45 14.64 0.05 1.10
C PRO A 45 14.28 -0.13 -0.39
N ASN A 46 15.02 -0.95 -1.14
CA ASN A 46 14.71 -1.22 -2.55
C ASN A 46 13.43 -2.05 -2.68
N VAL A 47 13.24 -3.01 -1.77
CA VAL A 47 12.00 -3.81 -1.71
C VAL A 47 10.83 -2.92 -1.27
N ALA A 48 11.01 -2.07 -0.26
CA ALA A 48 9.98 -1.15 0.19
C ALA A 48 9.53 -0.21 -0.95
N LEU A 49 10.48 0.40 -1.66
CA LEU A 49 10.18 1.27 -2.80
C LEU A 49 9.50 0.52 -3.95
N SER A 50 9.99 -0.68 -4.28
CA SER A 50 9.40 -1.54 -5.31
C SER A 50 7.94 -1.89 -4.99
N ARG A 51 7.64 -2.21 -3.72
CA ARG A 51 6.26 -2.49 -3.26
C ARG A 51 5.36 -1.27 -3.42
N ALA A 52 5.81 -0.08 -2.99
CA ALA A 52 5.01 1.13 -3.14
C ALA A 52 4.66 1.42 -4.62
N ILE A 53 5.64 1.31 -5.52
CA ILE A 53 5.44 1.56 -6.96
C ILE A 53 4.52 0.51 -7.59
N THR A 54 4.72 -0.76 -7.26
CA THR A 54 3.93 -1.86 -7.84
C THR A 54 2.50 -1.88 -7.30
N GLU A 55 2.28 -1.52 -6.04
CA GLU A 55 0.94 -1.34 -5.47
C GLU A 55 0.20 -0.17 -6.12
N ALA A 56 0.87 0.96 -6.38
CA ALA A 56 0.27 2.09 -7.10
C ALA A 56 -0.14 1.68 -8.54
N ALA A 57 0.69 0.88 -9.21
CA ALA A 57 0.36 0.32 -10.51
C ALA A 57 -0.80 -0.68 -10.44
N GLN A 58 -0.83 -1.55 -9.43
CA GLN A 58 -1.92 -2.50 -9.20
C GLN A 58 -3.24 -1.77 -8.93
N SER A 59 -3.22 -0.73 -8.10
CA SER A 59 -4.38 0.12 -7.80
C SER A 59 -4.99 0.70 -9.08
N ARG A 60 -4.13 1.25 -9.96
CA ARG A 60 -4.55 1.75 -11.28
C ARG A 60 -5.11 0.66 -12.18
N LEU A 61 -4.44 -0.50 -12.27
CA LEU A 61 -4.90 -1.62 -13.12
C LEU A 61 -6.24 -2.16 -12.65
N THR A 62 -6.42 -2.27 -11.34
CA THR A 62 -7.67 -2.71 -10.69
C THR A 62 -8.82 -1.74 -10.98
N ALA A 63 -8.54 -0.44 -10.96
CA ALA A 63 -9.51 0.59 -11.30
C ALA A 63 -9.90 0.57 -12.78
N ILE A 64 -8.94 0.37 -13.68
CA ILE A 64 -9.18 0.30 -15.13
C ILE A 64 -9.97 -0.96 -15.50
N SER A 65 -9.63 -2.11 -14.89
CA SER A 65 -10.31 -3.37 -15.20
C SER A 65 -11.75 -3.40 -14.71
N GLY A 66 -12.11 -2.56 -13.74
CA GLY A 66 -13.43 -2.56 -13.12
C GLY A 66 -13.74 -3.88 -12.39
N ALA A 67 -12.74 -4.70 -12.09
CA ALA A 67 -12.92 -6.04 -11.52
C ALA A 67 -13.30 -6.03 -10.03
N ARG A 68 -13.38 -4.85 -9.41
CA ARG A 68 -13.64 -4.66 -7.99
C ARG A 68 -14.94 -3.91 -7.76
N GLU A 69 -15.83 -4.55 -7.02
CA GLU A 69 -17.15 -4.01 -6.67
C GLU A 69 -17.09 -2.98 -5.52
N ASP A 70 -15.98 -2.94 -4.77
CA ASP A 70 -15.76 -2.04 -3.65
C ASP A 70 -15.09 -0.70 -4.05
N LEU A 71 -14.89 -0.46 -5.35
CA LEU A 71 -14.41 0.83 -5.83
C LEU A 71 -15.51 1.89 -5.78
N SER A 72 -15.16 3.09 -5.32
CA SER A 72 -16.11 4.21 -5.21
C SER A 72 -16.79 4.52 -6.56
N PRO A 73 -18.13 4.71 -6.59
CA PRO A 73 -18.85 5.17 -7.78
C PRO A 73 -18.29 6.46 -8.39
N ALA A 74 -17.69 7.34 -7.57
CA ALA A 74 -17.05 8.57 -8.04
C ALA A 74 -15.87 8.30 -8.98
N LEU A 75 -15.13 7.20 -8.76
CA LEU A 75 -14.04 6.77 -9.62
C LEU A 75 -14.57 6.36 -11.00
N TYR A 76 -15.63 5.55 -11.03
CA TYR A 76 -16.30 5.12 -12.26
C TYR A 76 -16.86 6.30 -13.07
N HIS A 77 -17.53 7.24 -12.41
CA HIS A 77 -18.02 8.46 -13.07
C HIS A 77 -16.88 9.27 -13.70
N ARG A 78 -15.69 9.27 -13.09
CA ARG A 78 -14.55 9.97 -13.65
C ARG A 78 -13.98 9.27 -14.87
N PHE A 79 -13.88 7.94 -14.85
CA PHE A 79 -13.52 7.14 -16.03
C PHE A 79 -14.49 7.38 -17.20
N ALA A 80 -15.80 7.40 -16.93
CA ALA A 80 -16.82 7.66 -17.95
C ALA A 80 -16.69 9.05 -18.60
N ARG A 81 -16.08 10.02 -17.92
CA ARG A 81 -15.92 11.40 -18.39
C ARG A 81 -14.52 11.73 -18.91
N VAL A 82 -13.62 10.74 -19.02
CA VAL A 82 -12.25 10.92 -19.55
C VAL A 82 -12.24 11.52 -20.95
N HIS A 83 -13.23 11.21 -21.78
CA HIS A 83 -13.36 11.75 -23.15
C HIS A 83 -14.08 13.10 -23.23
N ALA A 84 -14.69 13.56 -22.13
CA ALA A 84 -15.54 14.76 -22.10
C ALA A 84 -14.82 16.01 -21.54
N TYR A 85 -13.66 15.84 -20.90
CA TYR A 85 -12.91 16.93 -20.30
C TYR A 85 -11.49 17.02 -20.86
N GLY A 86 -10.98 18.24 -20.99
CA GLY A 86 -9.55 18.49 -21.23
C GLY A 86 -8.67 17.95 -20.09
N PRO A 87 -7.34 17.92 -20.27
CA PRO A 87 -6.42 17.38 -19.27
C PRO A 87 -6.67 18.02 -17.90
N LEU A 88 -7.01 17.19 -16.92
CA LEU A 88 -7.20 17.62 -15.54
C LEU A 88 -5.83 17.80 -14.90
N ARG A 89 -5.55 18.98 -14.35
CA ARG A 89 -4.44 19.14 -13.42
C ARG A 89 -4.87 18.54 -12.09
N PRO A 90 -4.27 17.42 -11.63
CA PRO A 90 -4.55 16.94 -10.29
C PRO A 90 -4.13 18.03 -9.30
N THR A 91 -4.90 18.23 -8.23
CA THR A 91 -4.43 18.98 -7.07
C THR A 91 -3.30 18.19 -6.43
N ARG A 92 -2.09 18.41 -6.94
CA ARG A 92 -0.86 17.77 -6.48
C ARG A 92 -0.51 18.38 -5.14
N ARG A 93 -0.35 17.53 -4.12
CA ARG A 93 0.29 17.99 -2.88
C ARG A 93 1.71 18.40 -3.26
N GLN A 94 2.03 19.69 -3.15
CA GLN A 94 3.40 20.16 -3.38
C GLN A 94 4.27 19.60 -2.27
N LEU A 95 4.98 18.52 -2.59
CA LEU A 95 6.04 18.00 -1.75
C LEU A 95 7.35 18.69 -2.17
N PRO A 96 8.21 19.08 -1.21
CA PRO A 96 9.53 19.56 -1.54
C PRO A 96 10.28 18.46 -2.33
N THR A 97 11.07 18.88 -3.31
CA THR A 97 11.96 17.97 -4.02
C THR A 97 12.93 17.36 -3.02
N ALA A 98 12.98 16.04 -2.95
CA ALA A 98 13.96 15.34 -2.13
C ALA A 98 15.32 15.36 -2.83
N GLU A 99 16.39 15.56 -2.06
CA GLU A 99 17.74 15.34 -2.54
C GLU A 99 17.98 13.85 -2.80
N PRO A 100 18.85 13.49 -3.78
CA PRO A 100 19.27 12.11 -3.98
C PRO A 100 19.77 11.52 -2.66
N THR A 101 19.02 10.56 -2.14
CA THR A 101 19.34 9.94 -0.86
C THR A 101 19.92 8.57 -1.11
N SER A 102 21.20 8.39 -0.82
CA SER A 102 21.79 7.07 -0.74
C SER A 102 21.34 6.40 0.55
N TRP A 103 20.93 5.14 0.46
CA TRP A 103 20.68 4.30 1.62
C TRP A 103 21.55 3.06 1.58
N HIS A 104 21.96 2.61 2.75
CA HIS A 104 22.59 1.31 2.90
C HIS A 104 21.51 0.24 2.85
N VAL A 105 21.75 -0.82 2.08
CA VAL A 105 20.95 -2.03 2.14
C VAL A 105 21.49 -2.83 3.32
N PRO A 106 20.73 -2.97 4.42
CA PRO A 106 21.21 -3.72 5.57
C PRO A 106 21.41 -5.19 5.18
N ASP A 107 22.42 -5.83 5.77
CA ASP A 107 22.57 -7.28 5.65
C ASP A 107 21.31 -7.97 6.19
N THR A 108 20.72 -8.83 5.37
CA THR A 108 19.52 -9.54 5.74
C THR A 108 19.86 -10.61 6.77
N GLY A 109 19.41 -10.42 8.01
CA GLY A 109 19.38 -11.46 9.03
C GLY A 109 18.49 -12.64 8.63
N SER A 110 18.45 -13.68 9.47
CA SER A 110 17.52 -14.78 9.23
C SER A 110 16.07 -14.28 9.27
N LEU A 111 15.14 -15.02 8.66
CA LEU A 111 13.71 -14.67 8.72
C LEU A 111 13.24 -14.49 10.18
N SER A 112 13.73 -15.33 11.10
CA SER A 112 13.42 -15.23 12.53
C SER A 112 13.91 -13.91 13.14
N ASP A 113 15.13 -13.47 12.79
CA ASP A 113 15.68 -12.20 13.29
C ASP A 113 14.90 -10.99 12.75
N LEU A 114 14.55 -11.03 11.46
CA LEU A 114 13.75 -9.99 10.82
C LEU A 114 12.34 -9.90 11.40
N LEU A 115 11.74 -11.04 11.75
CA LEU A 115 10.44 -11.11 12.43
C LEU A 115 10.51 -10.57 13.86
N ALA A 116 11.52 -10.98 14.64
CA ALA A 116 11.72 -10.50 16.01
C ALA A 116 11.96 -8.98 16.04
N SER A 117 12.74 -8.44 15.10
CA SER A 117 12.96 -7.00 14.94
C SER A 117 11.65 -6.27 14.63
N ALA A 118 10.81 -6.80 13.73
CA ALA A 118 9.52 -6.21 13.40
C ALA A 118 8.54 -6.25 14.58
N ALA A 119 8.47 -7.37 15.30
CA ALA A 119 7.65 -7.49 16.51
C ALA A 119 8.09 -6.49 17.59
N THR A 120 9.40 -6.33 17.78
CA THR A 120 9.98 -5.34 18.72
C THR A 120 9.60 -3.92 18.34
N ALA A 121 9.72 -3.56 17.05
CA ALA A 121 9.36 -2.22 16.57
C ALA A 121 7.86 -1.94 16.80
N VAL A 122 6.98 -2.91 16.51
CA VAL A 122 5.54 -2.82 16.77
C VAL A 122 5.26 -2.66 18.26
N ALA A 123 5.87 -3.49 19.11
CA ALA A 123 5.70 -3.45 20.56
C ALA A 123 6.13 -2.09 21.15
N ALA A 124 7.24 -1.53 20.67
CA ALA A 124 7.73 -0.22 21.11
C ALA A 124 6.71 0.91 20.85
N ARG A 125 5.89 0.81 19.80
CA ARG A 125 4.90 1.82 19.43
C ARG A 125 3.51 1.58 20.02
N SER A 126 3.12 0.32 20.14
CA SER A 126 1.79 -0.08 20.60
C SER A 126 1.72 -0.37 22.09
N GLY A 127 2.86 -0.57 22.75
CA GLY A 127 2.95 -1.02 24.14
C GLY A 127 2.68 -2.51 24.33
N THR A 128 2.49 -3.30 23.26
CA THR A 128 2.22 -4.74 23.34
C THR A 128 2.79 -5.46 22.13
N GLU A 129 3.33 -6.66 22.32
CA GLU A 129 3.80 -7.48 21.21
C GLU A 129 2.66 -7.84 20.23
N PRO A 130 2.89 -7.82 18.90
CA PRO A 130 1.88 -8.27 17.96
C PRO A 130 1.56 -9.75 18.13
N LEU A 131 0.28 -10.09 18.01
CA LEU A 131 -0.24 -11.45 18.08
C LEU A 131 -0.36 -12.03 16.68
N ALA A 132 0.23 -13.20 16.44
CA ALA A 132 0.06 -13.94 15.19
C ALA A 132 -0.94 -15.09 15.37
N VAL A 133 -1.99 -15.09 14.55
CA VAL A 133 -2.95 -16.18 14.46
C VAL A 133 -2.65 -16.98 13.20
N VAL A 134 -2.25 -18.24 13.37
CA VAL A 134 -2.07 -19.17 12.25
C VAL A 134 -3.45 -19.55 11.71
N CYS A 135 -3.68 -19.27 10.43
CA CYS A 135 -4.93 -19.63 9.76
C CYS A 135 -4.78 -21.04 9.18
N ASP A 136 -5.04 -22.04 10.02
CA ASP A 136 -5.06 -23.43 9.59
C ASP A 136 -6.34 -23.72 8.79
N LEU A 137 -6.18 -23.86 7.48
CA LEU A 137 -7.26 -24.19 6.56
C LEU A 137 -6.98 -25.58 5.99
N ALA A 138 -7.79 -26.56 6.40
CA ALA A 138 -7.65 -27.95 5.96
C ALA A 138 -7.56 -28.05 4.44
N GLY A 139 -6.49 -28.68 3.94
CA GLY A 139 -6.23 -28.86 2.51
C GLY A 139 -5.54 -27.67 1.81
N SER A 140 -5.23 -26.57 2.52
CA SER A 140 -4.41 -25.49 1.97
C SER A 140 -2.94 -25.90 1.88
N CYS A 141 -2.29 -25.57 0.75
CA CYS A 141 -0.84 -25.72 0.57
C CYS A 141 -0.06 -24.41 0.83
N VAL A 142 -0.76 -23.33 1.17
CA VAL A 142 -0.16 -22.01 1.40
C VAL A 142 -0.29 -21.64 2.88
N PRO A 143 0.82 -21.35 3.58
CA PRO A 143 0.77 -20.90 4.96
C PRO A 143 0.20 -19.49 5.02
N VAL A 144 -0.82 -19.30 5.87
CA VAL A 144 -1.48 -18.00 6.07
C VAL A 144 -1.46 -17.65 7.55
N VAL A 145 -1.10 -16.42 7.86
CA VAL A 145 -1.13 -15.86 9.22
C VAL A 145 -1.88 -14.54 9.22
N LYS A 146 -2.68 -14.31 10.25
CA LYS A 146 -3.28 -13.01 10.56
C LYS A 146 -2.56 -12.41 11.75
N VAL A 147 -1.86 -11.30 11.54
CA VAL A 147 -1.16 -10.58 12.61
C VAL A 147 -2.05 -9.44 13.12
N ILE A 148 -2.18 -9.34 14.44
CA ILE A 148 -2.97 -8.33 15.14
C ILE A 148 -2.01 -7.55 16.04
N ALA A 149 -1.94 -6.24 15.86
CA ALA A 149 -1.15 -5.34 16.71
C ALA A 149 -2.11 -4.39 17.45
N PRO A 150 -2.54 -4.74 18.68
CA PRO A 150 -3.42 -3.86 19.47
C PRO A 150 -2.82 -2.46 19.61
N GLY A 151 -3.63 -1.41 19.60
CA GLY A 151 -3.13 -0.04 19.75
C GLY A 151 -2.56 0.61 18.48
N LEU A 152 -2.36 -0.14 17.39
CA LEU A 152 -2.14 0.46 16.07
C LEU A 152 -3.49 0.75 15.39
N THR A 153 -3.61 1.93 14.79
CA THR A 153 -4.82 2.33 14.05
C THR A 153 -4.69 1.96 12.58
N ALA A 154 -5.70 1.27 12.04
CA ALA A 154 -5.84 1.10 10.60
C ALA A 154 -6.58 2.31 10.02
N SER A 155 -5.97 2.97 9.03
CA SER A 155 -6.58 4.10 8.30
C SER A 155 -7.66 3.67 7.31
N HIS A 156 -7.78 2.36 7.03
CA HIS A 156 -8.76 1.78 6.14
C HIS A 156 -9.54 0.72 6.92
N GLY A 157 -10.85 0.93 7.09
CA GLY A 157 -11.73 -0.12 7.58
C GLY A 157 -11.69 -1.29 6.61
N SER A 158 -11.45 -2.51 7.09
CA SER A 158 -11.74 -3.68 6.27
C SER A 158 -13.21 -3.60 5.87
N PRO A 159 -13.60 -3.88 4.61
CA PRO A 159 -15.00 -4.09 4.30
C PRO A 159 -15.46 -5.23 5.21
N MET A 160 -16.21 -4.92 6.26
CA MET A 160 -16.81 -5.94 7.08
C MET A 160 -17.77 -6.69 6.17
N ARG A 161 -17.44 -7.93 5.80
CA ARG A 161 -18.47 -8.84 5.32
C ARG A 161 -19.41 -9.02 6.49
N THR A 162 -20.61 -8.44 6.39
CA THR A 162 -21.71 -8.78 7.29
C THR A 162 -21.85 -10.30 7.26
N PRO A 163 -21.75 -11.00 8.39
CA PRO A 163 -22.04 -12.42 8.43
C PRO A 163 -23.43 -12.65 7.83
N LEU A 164 -23.56 -13.63 6.92
CA LEU A 164 -24.88 -14.12 6.56
C LEU A 164 -25.53 -14.59 7.86
N GLN A 165 -26.63 -13.94 8.25
CA GLN A 165 -27.44 -14.43 9.36
C GLN A 165 -27.84 -15.86 9.01
N GLU A 166 -27.44 -16.83 9.83
CA GLU A 166 -28.00 -18.16 9.74
C GLU A 166 -29.50 -18.02 9.93
N LEU A 167 -30.26 -18.32 8.88
CA LEU A 167 -31.70 -18.49 8.97
C LEU A 167 -31.93 -19.67 9.91
N ALA A 168 -32.42 -19.37 11.12
CA ALA A 168 -32.86 -20.35 12.10
C ALA A 168 -34.07 -21.14 11.60
#